data_AF-A0A960JTC8-F1
#
_entry.id   AF-A0A960JTC8-F1
#
_cell.length_a   1.000
_cell.length_b   1.000
_cell.length_c   1.000
_cell.angle_alpha   90.00
_cell.angle_beta   90.00
_cell.angle_gamma   90.00
#
_symmetry.space_group_name_H-M   'P 1'
#
loop_
_entity.id
_entity.type
_entity.pdbx_description
1 polymer ?
#
loop_
_entity_poly.entity_id
_entity_poly.type
_entity_poly.pdbx_seq_one_letter_code
_entity_poly.pdbx_strand_id
1 'polypeptide(L)'
;MIIRALSVFEGIVYHCVLVDGSNPCTPTLEVEAVVRPGDVDSGPILLSLAEYITMAGGIEQVRGCIAGLRSNGRIVDHLGVAHVSFPFWTPVLLDAPPTPQSDL
;
A
#
# COMPACT_ATOMS: atom_id res chain seq x y z
N MET A 1 5.41 6.15 7.84
CA MET A 1 4.15 6.56 7.22
C MET A 1 3.38 5.30 6.99
N ILE A 2 2.13 5.24 7.40
CA ILE A 2 1.29 4.04 7.26
C ILE A 2 0.23 4.33 6.21
N ILE A 3 0.27 3.54 5.14
CA ILE A 3 -0.68 3.59 4.04
C ILE A 3 -1.54 2.35 4.14
N ARG A 4 -2.85 2.51 4.04
CA ARG A 4 -3.78 1.39 4.03
C ARG A 4 -4.39 1.21 2.66
N ALA A 5 -4.11 0.09 2.03
CA ALA A 5 -4.75 -0.33 0.80
C ALA A 5 -6.13 -0.91 1.11
N LEU A 6 -7.15 -0.38 0.44
CA LEU A 6 -8.55 -0.81 0.54
C LEU A 6 -8.94 -1.75 -0.60
N SER A 7 -8.12 -1.79 -1.65
CA SER A 7 -8.29 -2.64 -2.83
C SER A 7 -6.93 -2.91 -3.44
N VAL A 8 -6.60 -4.20 -3.58
CA VAL A 8 -5.39 -4.69 -4.24
C VAL A 8 -5.81 -5.74 -5.27
N PHE A 9 -5.28 -5.64 -6.48
CA PHE A 9 -5.49 -6.64 -7.53
C PHE A 9 -4.19 -6.85 -8.31
N GLU A 10 -3.81 -8.12 -8.51
CA GLU A 10 -2.55 -8.51 -9.17
C GLU A 10 -1.30 -7.77 -8.63
N GLY A 11 -1.23 -7.57 -7.31
CA GLY A 11 -0.13 -6.87 -6.66
C GLY A 11 -0.17 -5.35 -6.79
N ILE A 12 -1.22 -4.75 -7.37
CA ILE A 12 -1.34 -3.29 -7.53
C ILE A 12 -2.39 -2.72 -6.57
N VAL A 13 -2.06 -1.65 -5.87
CA VAL A 13 -3.01 -0.88 -5.04
C VAL A 13 -3.86 0.01 -5.95
N TYR A 14 -5.18 -0.12 -5.86
CA TYR A 14 -6.13 0.72 -6.62
C TYR A 14 -6.78 1.82 -5.77
N HIS A 15 -6.98 1.53 -4.49
CA HIS A 15 -7.56 2.47 -3.54
C HIS A 15 -6.80 2.40 -2.23
N CYS A 16 -6.42 3.55 -1.68
CA CYS A 16 -5.75 3.61 -0.40
C CYS A 16 -6.09 4.88 0.37
N VAL A 17 -5.76 4.86 1.66
CA VAL A 17 -5.85 6.01 2.55
C VAL A 17 -4.58 6.15 3.38
N LEU A 18 -4.28 7.38 3.80
CA LEU A 18 -3.23 7.65 4.77
C LEU A 18 -3.76 7.40 6.18
N VAL A 19 -3.10 6.49 6.92
CA VAL A 19 -3.41 6.23 8.33
C VAL A 19 -2.53 7.08 9.24
N ASP A 20 -1.23 7.17 8.92
CA ASP A 20 -0.26 8.00 9.64
C ASP A 20 0.76 8.61 8.67
N GLY A 21 0.86 9.94 8.66
CA GLY A 21 1.80 10.69 7.82
C GLY A 21 3.24 10.75 8.36
N SER A 22 3.48 10.31 9.58
CA SER A 22 4.79 10.38 10.23
C SER A 22 5.83 9.56 9.47
N ASN A 23 7.08 10.00 9.37
CA ASN A 23 8.19 9.26 8.73
C ASN A 23 7.91 8.80 7.28
N PRO A 24 7.77 9.72 6.31
CA PRO A 24 7.46 9.39 4.92
C PRO A 24 8.59 8.62 4.21
N CYS A 25 9.83 8.68 4.69
CA CYS A 25 10.96 7.98 4.08
C CYS A 25 11.00 6.47 4.36
N THR A 26 10.20 5.99 5.31
CA THR A 26 10.06 4.57 5.65
C THR A 26 8.57 4.19 5.65
N PRO A 27 7.91 4.19 4.47
CA PRO A 27 6.49 3.88 4.39
C PRO A 27 6.27 2.38 4.57
N THR A 28 5.21 2.04 5.29
CA THR A 28 4.69 0.68 5.49
C THR A 28 3.30 0.56 4.90
N LEU A 29 2.90 -0.67 4.56
CA LEU A 29 1.62 -0.96 3.94
C LEU A 29 0.77 -1.87 4.83
N GLU A 30 -0.45 -1.43 5.08
CA GLU A 30 -1.54 -2.23 5.60
C GLU A 30 -2.49 -2.61 4.46
N VAL A 31 -3.06 -3.81 4.51
CA VAL A 31 -4.04 -4.28 3.53
C VAL A 31 -5.35 -4.58 4.25
N GLU A 32 -6.34 -3.72 4.03
CA GLU A 32 -7.73 -3.86 4.47
C GLU A 32 -8.60 -4.12 3.24
N ALA A 33 -8.45 -5.31 2.65
CA ALA A 33 -9.12 -5.68 1.41
C ALA A 33 -9.49 -7.16 1.41
N VAL A 34 -10.58 -7.48 0.70
CA VAL A 34 -10.86 -8.87 0.31
C VAL A 34 -9.87 -9.23 -0.79
N VAL A 35 -9.03 -10.24 -0.55
CA VAL A 35 -7.99 -10.69 -1.47
C VAL A 35 -8.30 -12.08 -2.02
N ARG A 36 -7.92 -12.33 -3.26
CA ARG A 36 -7.95 -13.63 -3.93
C ARG A 36 -6.51 -14.12 -4.16
N PRO A 37 -6.32 -15.43 -4.46
CA PRO A 37 -5.03 -15.91 -4.92
C PRO A 37 -4.55 -15.09 -6.11
N GLY A 38 -3.29 -14.65 -6.07
CA GLY A 38 -2.69 -13.75 -7.07
C GLY A 38 -2.66 -12.28 -6.65
N ASP A 39 -3.57 -11.81 -5.78
CA ASP A 39 -3.68 -10.38 -5.49
C ASP A 39 -2.52 -9.86 -4.63
N VAL A 40 -1.98 -10.68 -3.71
CA VAL A 40 -1.00 -10.25 -2.70
C VAL A 40 0.17 -11.21 -2.49
N ASP A 41 0.16 -12.37 -3.16
CA ASP A 41 1.10 -13.48 -2.97
C ASP A 41 2.03 -13.72 -4.18
N SER A 42 1.83 -12.98 -5.28
CA SER A 42 2.64 -13.11 -6.50
C SER A 42 3.90 -12.22 -6.53
N GLY A 43 4.16 -11.47 -5.46
CA GLY A 43 5.30 -10.57 -5.36
C GLY A 43 5.04 -9.39 -4.42
N PRO A 44 5.86 -8.34 -4.48
CA PRO A 44 5.62 -7.10 -3.74
C PRO A 44 4.31 -6.43 -4.17
N ILE A 45 3.63 -5.78 -3.22
CA ILE A 45 2.51 -4.91 -3.55
C ILE A 45 3.05 -3.55 -4.00
N LEU A 46 2.48 -3.00 -5.06
CA LEU A 46 2.92 -1.77 -5.70
C LEU A 46 1.88 -0.67 -5.50
N LEU A 47 2.33 0.47 -4.99
CA LEU A 47 1.55 1.71 -4.93
C LEU A 47 2.14 2.70 -5.93
N SER A 48 1.32 3.43 -6.68
CA SER A 48 1.86 4.41 -7.62
C SER A 48 2.71 5.45 -6.86
N LEU A 49 3.83 5.85 -7.46
CA LEU A 49 4.69 6.88 -6.86
C LEU A 49 3.93 8.21 -6.70
N ALA A 50 2.98 8.49 -7.59
CA ALA A 50 2.11 9.66 -7.53
C ALA A 50 1.21 9.67 -6.29
N GLU A 51 0.58 8.55 -5.94
CA GLU A 51 -0.25 8.44 -4.72
C GLU A 51 0.60 8.58 -3.47
N TYR A 52 1.77 7.93 -3.42
CA TYR A 52 2.71 8.11 -2.31
C TYR A 52 3.08 9.59 -2.11
N ILE A 53 3.47 10.28 -3.19
CA ILE A 53 3.82 11.70 -3.15
C ILE A 53 2.64 12.53 -2.65
N THR A 54 1.44 12.26 -3.17
CA THR A 54 0.22 12.99 -2.82
C THR A 54 -0.11 12.83 -1.34
N MET A 55 -0.13 11.59 -0.84
CA MET A 55 -0.40 11.32 0.58
C MET A 55 0.68 11.88 1.50
N ALA A 56 1.93 11.92 1.05
CA ALA A 56 3.03 12.46 1.84
C ALA A 56 3.12 14.00 1.83
N GLY A 57 2.15 14.70 1.22
CA GLY A 57 2.07 16.16 1.23
C GLY A 57 2.76 16.86 0.06
N GLY A 58 3.11 16.12 -1.00
CA GLY A 58 3.66 16.68 -2.23
C GLY A 58 5.16 16.47 -2.40
N ILE A 59 5.65 16.70 -3.63
CA ILE A 59 7.02 16.33 -4.06
C ILE A 59 8.12 17.01 -3.24
N GLU A 60 7.91 18.26 -2.83
CA GLU A 60 8.90 19.00 -2.03
C GLU A 60 9.14 18.35 -0.66
N GLN A 61 8.11 17.73 -0.07
CA GLN A 61 8.21 17.08 1.23
C GLN A 61 8.98 15.75 1.17
N VAL A 62 8.94 15.06 0.02
CA VAL A 62 9.48 13.68 -0.11
C VAL A 62 10.63 13.53 -1.09
N ARG A 63 11.15 14.62 -1.68
CA ARG A 63 12.26 14.54 -2.65
C ARG A 63 13.45 13.72 -2.11
N GLY A 64 13.84 13.95 -0.86
CA GLY A 64 14.90 13.18 -0.19
C GLY A 64 14.54 11.71 0.06
N CYS A 65 13.27 11.45 0.42
CA CYS A 65 12.77 10.09 0.62
C CYS A 65 12.79 9.28 -0.68
N ILE A 66 12.39 9.86 -1.81
CA ILE A 66 12.37 9.19 -3.12
C ILE A 66 13.77 8.72 -3.52
N ALA A 67 14.78 9.56 -3.30
CA ALA A 67 16.17 9.18 -3.56
C ALA A 67 16.58 7.94 -2.74
N GLY A 68 16.25 7.92 -1.43
CA GLY A 68 16.53 6.78 -0.55
C GLY A 68 15.72 5.52 -0.92
N LEU A 69 14.45 5.66 -1.28
CA LEU A 69 13.63 4.53 -1.74
C LEU A 69 14.22 3.95 -3.04
N ARG A 70 14.64 4.81 -3.97
CA ARG A 70 15.28 4.36 -5.21
C ARG A 70 16.60 3.64 -4.96
N SER A 71 17.47 4.17 -4.11
CA SER A 71 18.76 3.52 -3.78
C SER A 71 18.56 2.15 -3.14
N ASN A 72 17.45 1.96 -2.43
CA ASN A 72 17.09 0.71 -1.77
C ASN A 72 16.26 -0.23 -2.65
N GLY A 73 16.12 0.05 -3.96
CA GLY A 73 15.34 -0.78 -4.89
C GLY A 73 13.82 -0.76 -4.65
N ARG A 74 13.32 0.17 -3.83
CA ARG A 74 11.90 0.32 -3.49
C ARG A 74 11.11 1.13 -4.52
N ILE A 75 11.76 1.76 -5.51
CA ILE A 75 11.08 2.40 -6.64
C ILE A 75 11.29 1.52 -7.88
N VAL A 76 10.20 1.01 -8.43
CA VAL A 76 10.21 0.08 -9.58
C VAL A 76 9.36 0.63 -10.73
N ASP A 77 9.70 0.25 -11.96
CA ASP A 77 8.80 0.44 -13.10
C ASP A 77 7.89 -0.78 -13.21
N HIS A 78 6.60 -0.55 -13.38
CA HIS A 78 5.62 -1.56 -13.74
C HIS A 78 4.70 -0.99 -14.81
N LEU A 79 4.72 -1.61 -16.00
CA LEU A 79 3.96 -1.18 -17.17
C LEU A 79 4.21 0.30 -17.57
N GLY A 80 5.45 0.78 -17.40
CA GLY A 80 5.82 2.16 -17.74
C GLY A 80 5.44 3.21 -16.68
N VAL A 81 4.98 2.76 -15.51
CA VAL A 81 4.60 3.63 -14.39
C VAL A 81 5.50 3.34 -13.19
N ALA A 82 6.02 4.40 -12.56
CA ALA A 82 6.83 4.30 -11.36
C ALA A 82 5.96 3.99 -10.13
N HIS A 83 6.36 2.98 -9.37
CA HIS A 83 5.69 2.53 -8.16
C HIS A 83 6.65 2.48 -6.96
N VAL A 84 6.11 2.72 -5.77
CA VAL A 84 6.74 2.30 -4.52
C VAL A 84 6.38 0.83 -4.30
N SER A 85 7.39 -0.02 -4.29
CA SER A 85 7.27 -1.45 -4.00
C SER A 85 7.20 -1.68 -2.50
N PHE A 86 6.31 -2.55 -2.04
CA PHE A 86 6.16 -3.02 -0.66
C PHE A 86 6.34 -4.54 -0.63
N PRO A 87 7.57 -5.03 -0.37
CA PRO A 87 7.84 -6.47 -0.28
C PRO A 87 7.16 -7.13 0.91
N PHE A 88 6.84 -6.34 1.94
CA PHE A 88 6.14 -6.77 3.15
C PHE A 88 4.97 -5.83 3.39
N TRP A 89 3.88 -6.41 3.89
CA TRP A 89 2.64 -5.73 4.22
C TRP A 89 1.96 -6.45 5.38
N THR A 90 1.06 -5.75 6.07
CA THR A 90 0.33 -6.28 7.23
C THR A 90 -1.16 -6.39 6.90
N PRO A 91 -1.81 -7.56 7.08
CA PRO A 91 -3.26 -7.64 6.95
C PRO A 91 -3.95 -6.87 8.07
N VAL A 92 -5.00 -6.13 7.73
CA VAL A 92 -5.98 -5.61 8.70
C VAL A 92 -7.10 -6.63 8.78
N LEU A 93 -7.32 -7.18 9.97
CA LEU A 93 -8.42 -8.12 10.19
C LEU A 93 -9.74 -7.35 10.05
N LEU A 94 -10.46 -7.62 8.97
CA LEU A 94 -11.87 -7.27 8.84
C LEU A 94 -12.61 -8.25 9.74
N ASP A 95 -13.19 -7.77 10.85
CA ASP A 95 -14.07 -8.60 11.66
C ASP A 95 -15.11 -9.25 10.74
N ALA A 96 -15.26 -10.58 10.84
CA ALA A 96 -16.27 -11.31 10.09
C ALA A 96 -17.65 -10.67 10.34
N PRO A 97 -18.57 -10.63 9.35
CA PRO A 97 -19.92 -10.15 9.60
C PRO A 97 -20.51 -10.89 10.81
N PRO A 98 -21.28 -10.23 11.68
CA PRO A 98 -21.89 -10.89 12.81
C PRO A 98 -22.65 -12.12 12.31
N THR A 99 -22.34 -13.28 12.88
CA THR A 99 -23.08 -14.51 12.61
C THR A 99 -24.57 -14.21 12.77
N PRO A 100 -25.43 -14.48 11.78
CA PRO A 100 -26.86 -14.26 11.95
C PRO A 100 -27.30 -15.05 13.19
N GLN A 101 -27.78 -14.35 14.22
CA GLN A 101 -28.41 -14.99 15.37
C GLN A 101 -29.56 -15.82 14.80
N SER A 102 -29.44 -17.14 14.92
CA SER A 102 -30.55 -18.03 14.67
C SER A 102 -31.50 -17.85 15.83
N ASP A 103 -32.51 -17.00 15.65
CA ASP A 103 -33.65 -16.94 16.54
C ASP A 103 -34.38 -18.29 16.46
N LEU A 104 -34.14 -19.14 17.46
CA LEU A 104 -34.94 -20.31 17.81
C LEU A 104 -35.83 -19.97 19.02
#